data_AF-A0A4U2ZYX4-F1
#
_entry.id   AF-A0A4U2ZYX4-F1
#
_cell.length_a   1.000
_cell.length_b   1.000
_cell.length_c   1.000
_cell.angle_alpha   90.00
_cell.angle_beta   90.00
_cell.angle_gamma   90.00
#
_symmetry.space_group_name_H-M   'P 1'
#
loop_
_entity.id
_entity.type
_entity.pdbx_description
1 polymer ?
#
loop_
_entity_poly.entity_id
_entity_poly.type
_entity_poly.pdbx_seq_one_letter_code
_entity_poly.pdbx_strand_id
1 'polypeptide(L)' 'FSNELYKLNTCITAMYGKMDDVTEEYMEKWCEFTSRDTVVYGYPGDHFFINENYIDIINLINSTLVGRGDYYEQ' A
#
# COMPACT_ATOMS: atom_id res chain seq x y z
N PHE A 1 4.38 10.33 -26.24
CA PHE A 1 4.85 9.03 -25.73
C PHE A 1 3.88 8.58 -24.67
N SER A 2 3.10 7.51 -24.89
CA SER A 2 2.20 6.99 -23.85
C SER A 2 3.01 6.13 -22.87
N ASN A 3 2.91 6.45 -21.57
CA ASN A 3 3.63 5.81 -20.45
C ASN A 3 3.22 4.36 -20.16
N GLU A 4 2.49 3.69 -21.06
CA GLU A 4 1.81 2.42 -20.75
C GLU A 4 2.72 1.19 -20.74
N LEU A 5 3.99 1.30 -21.15
CA LEU A 5 4.85 0.15 -21.36
C LEU A 5 5.56 -0.41 -20.11
N TYR A 6 5.47 0.23 -18.94
CA TYR A 6 6.16 -0.23 -17.72
C TYR A 6 5.34 -0.10 -16.43
N LYS A 7 4.03 -0.40 -16.47
CA LYS A 7 3.25 -0.56 -15.24
C LYS A 7 3.58 -1.89 -14.57
N LEU A 8 3.66 -1.89 -13.25
CA LEU A 8 3.81 -3.12 -12.47
C LEU A 8 2.57 -4.01 -12.65
N ASN A 9 2.77 -5.32 -12.81
CA ASN A 9 1.69 -6.31 -12.83
C ASN A 9 1.48 -6.89 -11.41
N THR A 10 1.35 -6.03 -10.41
CA THR A 10 1.11 -6.44 -9.01
C THR A 10 0.24 -5.42 -8.30
N CYS A 11 -0.61 -5.87 -7.38
CA CYS A 11 -1.41 -4.95 -6.57
C CYS A 11 -0.51 -4.15 -5.63
N ILE A 12 -0.81 -2.87 -5.42
CA ILE A 12 -0.08 -1.99 -4.51
C ILE A 12 -0.94 -1.67 -3.30
N THR A 13 -0.38 -1.82 -2.10
CA THR A 13 -1.00 -1.31 -0.87
C THR A 13 -0.10 -0.21 -0.33
N ALA A 14 -0.58 1.02 -0.38
CA ALA A 14 0.14 2.20 0.09
C ALA A 14 -0.38 2.60 1.48
N MET A 15 0.53 2.97 2.38
CA MET A 15 0.19 3.39 3.74
C MET A 15 0.90 4.71 4.04
N TYR A 16 0.25 5.62 4.77
CA TYR A 16 0.81 6.90 5.14
C TYR A 16 0.33 7.38 6.51
N GLY A 17 1.08 8.29 7.13
CA GLY A 17 0.67 8.99 8.34
C GLY A 17 -0.18 10.22 8.02
N LYS A 18 -1.34 10.36 8.66
CA LYS A 18 -2.27 11.50 8.44
C LYS A 18 -1.74 12.85 8.92
N MET A 19 -0.66 12.86 9.71
CA MET A 19 0.03 14.07 10.17
C MET A 19 1.40 14.24 9.48
N ASP A 20 1.74 13.37 8.52
CA ASP A 20 2.95 13.50 7.69
C ASP A 20 2.74 14.57 6.61
N ASP A 21 3.83 14.99 5.95
CA ASP A 21 3.79 15.94 4.83
C ASP A 21 3.38 15.24 3.51
N VAL A 22 2.25 14.55 3.54
CA VAL A 22 1.66 13.86 2.39
C VAL A 22 0.14 13.81 2.48
N THR A 23 -0.53 14.03 1.34
CA THR A 23 -1.99 14.00 1.26
C THR A 23 -2.49 12.65 0.76
N GLU A 24 -3.73 12.31 1.10
CA GLU A 24 -4.40 11.11 0.56
C GLU A 24 -4.41 11.13 -0.98
N GLU A 25 -4.74 12.27 -1.58
CA GLU A 25 -4.71 12.46 -3.04
C GLU A 25 -3.33 12.14 -3.65
N TYR A 26 -2.24 12.51 -2.98
CA TYR A 26 -0.90 12.18 -3.45
C TYR A 26 -0.62 10.68 -3.33
N MET A 27 -1.11 10.03 -2.28
CA MET A 27 -0.99 8.59 -2.09
C MET A 27 -1.85 7.79 -3.08
N GLU A 28 -3.01 8.29 -3.50
CA GLU A 28 -3.86 7.65 -4.49
C GLU A 28 -3.20 7.56 -5.88
N LYS A 29 -2.26 8.47 -6.21
CA LYS A 29 -1.49 8.44 -7.47
C LYS A 29 -0.64 7.18 -7.64
N TRP A 30 -0.45 6.39 -6.59
CA TRP A 30 0.19 5.07 -6.71
C TRP A 30 -0.55 4.13 -7.70
N CYS A 31 -1.84 4.35 -7.97
CA CYS A 31 -2.58 3.63 -9.02
C CYS A 31 -2.02 3.85 -10.43
N GLU A 32 -1.27 4.92 -10.67
CA GLU A 32 -0.68 5.20 -11.98
C GLU A 32 0.47 4.24 -12.32
N PHE A 33 1.12 3.64 -11.31
CA PHE A 33 2.31 2.78 -11.49
C PHE A 33 2.01 1.29 -11.62
N THR A 34 0.75 0.87 -11.47
CA THR A 34 0.34 -0.53 -11.58
C THR A 34 -0.83 -0.71 -12.55
N SER A 35 -0.89 -1.88 -13.18
CA SER A 35 -2.06 -2.34 -13.95
C SER A 35 -3.04 -3.16 -13.10
N ARG A 36 -2.76 -3.33 -11.81
CA ARG A 36 -3.59 -4.02 -10.81
C ARG A 36 -4.14 -3.03 -9.78
N ASP A 37 -4.88 -3.56 -8.81
CA ASP A 37 -5.53 -2.75 -7.79
C ASP A 37 -4.52 -2.01 -6.90
N THR A 38 -4.87 -0.77 -6.57
CA THR A 38 -4.19 0.02 -5.54
C THR A 38 -5.15 0.29 -4.40
N VAL A 39 -4.69 0.12 -3.16
CA VAL A 39 -5.43 0.47 -1.95
C VAL A 39 -4.56 1.37 -1.09
N VAL A 40 -5.15 2.45 -0.56
CA VAL A 40 -4.47 3.44 0.29
C VAL A 40 -5.03 3.37 1.72
N TYR A 41 -4.16 3.36 2.72
CA TYR A 41 -4.53 3.40 4.14
C TYR A 41 -3.84 4.55 4.86
N GLY A 42 -4.62 5.43 5.47
CA GLY A 42 -4.12 6.49 6.34
C GLY A 42 -4.16 6.08 7.82
N TYR A 43 -3.02 6.19 8.49
CA TYR A 43 -2.87 5.91 9.92
C TYR A 43 -2.68 7.19 10.74
N PRO A 44 -3.10 7.23 12.02
CA PRO A 44 -2.71 8.31 12.92
C PRO A 44 -1.19 8.35 13.11
N GLY A 45 -0.60 9.53 13.01
CA GLY A 45 0.85 9.75 13.16
C GLY A 45 1.47 10.49 11.97
N ASP A 46 2.74 10.84 12.11
CA ASP A 46 3.59 11.39 11.06
C ASP A 46 4.28 10.26 10.28
N HIS A 47 5.43 10.53 9.67
CA HIS A 47 6.26 9.54 8.97
C HIS A 47 6.54 8.26 9.77
N PHE A 48 6.61 8.36 11.11
CA PHE A 48 6.86 7.23 12.01
C PHE A 48 5.58 6.52 12.46
N PHE A 49 4.42 6.77 11.83
CA PHE A 49 3.15 6.10 12.12
C PHE A 49 3.28 4.57 12.21
N ILE A 50 4.21 3.98 11.46
CA ILE A 50 4.44 2.54 11.45
C ILE A 50 4.85 1.98 12.82
N ASN A 51 5.55 2.77 13.64
CA ASN A 51 6.00 2.32 14.97
C ASN A 51 4.85 2.23 15.97
N GLU A 52 3.89 3.16 15.89
CA GLU A 52 2.75 3.20 16.80
C GLU A 52 1.62 2.26 16.35
N ASN A 53 1.54 1.96 15.05
CA ASN A 53 0.48 1.15 14.45
C ASN A 53 0.98 -0.22 13.94
N TYR A 54 2.17 -0.67 14.37
CA TYR A 54 2.83 -1.85 13.79
C TYR A 54 1.99 -3.14 13.86
N ILE A 55 1.22 -3.34 14.94
CA ILE A 55 0.36 -4.52 15.10
C ILE A 55 -0.70 -4.56 14.00
N ASP A 56 -1.41 -3.45 13.79
CA ASP A 56 -2.46 -3.35 12.78
C ASP A 56 -1.90 -3.44 11.36
N ILE A 57 -0.73 -2.85 11.12
CA ILE A 57 -0.02 -2.94 9.84
C ILE A 57 0.41 -4.37 9.55
N ILE A 58 0.96 -5.09 10.53
CA ILE A 58 1.32 -6.52 10.37
C ILE A 58 0.06 -7.35 10.08
N ASN A 59 -1.04 -7.10 10.77
CA ASN A 59 -2.30 -7.79 10.52
C ASN A 59 -2.84 -7.52 9.10
N LEU A 60 -2.75 -6.28 8.62
CA LEU A 60 -3.12 -5.91 7.26
C LEU A 60 -2.23 -6.59 6.22
N ILE A 61 -0.91 -6.63 6.43
CA ILE A 61 0.01 -7.32 5.53
C ILE A 61 -0.34 -8.81 5.47
N ASN A 62 -0.54 -9.45 6.62
CA ASN A 62 -0.89 -10.86 6.69
C ASN A 62 -2.23 -11.14 5.99
N SER A 63 -3.27 -10.33 6.20
CA SER A 63 -4.56 -10.53 5.54
C SER A 63 -4.47 -10.31 4.03
N THR A 64 -3.64 -9.37 3.59
CA THR A 64 -3.39 -9.10 2.17
C THR A 64 -2.65 -10.24 1.49
N LEU A 65 -1.65 -10.84 2.14
CA LEU A 65 -0.89 -11.98 1.60
C LEU A 65 -1.69 -13.28 1.65
N VAL A 66 -2.34 -13.58 2.79
CA VAL A 66 -3.15 -14.80 2.96
C VAL A 66 -4.39 -14.76 2.06
N GLY A 67 -5.03 -13.60 1.91
CA GLY A 67 -6.18 -13.44 1.01
C GLY A 67 -5.85 -13.60 -0.48
N ARG A 68 -4.58 -13.52 -0.87
CA ARG A 68 -4.12 -13.66 -2.27
C ARG A 68 -3.75 -15.09 -2.67
N GLY A 69 -3.76 -16.05 -1.73
CA GLY A 69 -3.57 -17.47 -2.04
C GLY A 69 -2.13 -17.87 -2.39
N ASP A 70 -1.15 -17.00 -2.15
CA ASP A 70 0.27 -17.31 -2.32
C ASP A 70 0.78 -18.14 -1.14
N TYR A 71 0.32 -19.39 -1.04
CA TYR A 71 0.93 -20.37 -0.14
C TYR A 71 2.30 -20.74 -0.72
N TYR A 72 3.37 -20.50 0.05
CA TYR A 72 4.54 -21.36 -0.05
C TYR A 72 4.10 -22.71 0.51
N GLU A 73 3.87 -23.70 -0.36
CA GLU A 73 3.73 -25.09 0.06
C GLU A 73 4.96 -25.43 0.94
N GLN A 74 4.70 -25.86 2.18
CA GLN A 74 5.71 -26.41 3.09
C GLN A 74 6.03 -27.86 2.72
#